data_AF-A0A932M564-F1
#
_entry.id   AF-A0A932M564-F1
#
_cell.length_a   1.000
_cell.length_b   1.000
_cell.length_c   1.000
_cell.angle_alpha   90.00
_cell.angle_beta   90.00
_cell.angle_gamma   90.00
#
_symmetry.space_group_name_H-M   'P 1'
#
loop_
_entity.id
_entity.type
_entity.pdbx_description
1 polymer ?
#
loop_
_entity_poly.entity_id
_entity_poly.type
_entity_poly.pdbx_seq_one_letter_code
_entity_poly.pdbx_strand_id
1 'polypeptide(L)' 'MVGIISSVGHTLRALAVTSLRRSSVVPELPTIAESGYPGFEFKNWYGLLAPARTPPPIVGKLHLEIAKALAQTQQICCP' A
#
# COMPACT_ATOMS: atom_id res chain seq x y z
N MET A 1 4.04 1.47 3.45
CA MET A 1 3.62 2.86 3.17
C MET A 1 4.66 3.79 3.77
N VAL A 2 5.29 4.63 2.95
CA VAL A 2 6.27 5.62 3.44
C VAL A 2 5.47 6.78 4.00
N GLY A 3 5.71 7.20 5.24
CA GLY A 3 4.84 8.20 5.84
C GLY A 3 5.27 8.71 7.20
N ILE A 4 6.34 9.50 7.22
CA ILE A 4 6.33 10.89 7.72
C ILE A 4 7.25 11.66 6.77
N ILE A 5 6.78 12.78 6.21
CA ILE A 5 7.54 13.60 5.27
C ILE A 5 7.62 15.02 5.83
N SER A 6 8.84 15.50 6.12
CA SER A 6 9.04 16.92 6.46
C SER A 6 9.35 17.70 5.20
N SER A 7 8.69 18.84 4.98
CA SER A 7 9.09 19.79 3.94
C SER A 7 10.30 20.59 4.39
N VAL A 8 11.39 20.56 3.62
CA VAL A 8 12.55 21.44 3.80
C VAL A 8 12.83 22.11 2.45
N GLY A 9 12.63 23.43 2.37
CA GLY A 9 12.96 24.23 1.18
C GLY A 9 12.45 23.65 -0.14
N HIS A 10 11.13 23.59 -0.33
CA HIS A 10 10.45 23.01 -1.52
C HIS A 10 10.66 21.51 -1.79
N THR A 11 11.38 20.79 -0.94
CA THR A 11 11.59 19.34 -1.08
C THR A 11 10.97 18.55 0.06
N LEU A 12 10.68 17.29 -0.22
CA LEU A 12 10.10 16.34 0.71
C LEU A 12 11.20 15.41 1.23
N ARG A 13 11.33 15.29 2.55
CA ARG A 13 12.26 14.35 3.20
C ARG A 13 11.49 13.22 3.89
N ALA A 14 11.70 11.98 3.45
CA ALA A 14 11.14 10.80 4.10
C ALA A 14 11.86 10.51 5.43
N LEU A 15 11.09 10.18 6.48
CA LEU A 15 11.63 9.98 7.84
C LEU A 15 11.49 8.53 8.33
N ALA A 16 10.34 7.89 8.07
CA ALA A 16 10.05 6.54 8.52
C ALA A 16 8.97 5.87 7.67
N VAL A 17 8.92 4.54 7.74
CA VAL A 17 7.82 3.73 7.20
C VAL A 17 6.83 3.33 8.30
N THR A 18 5.56 3.23 7.94
CA THR A 18 4.48 2.91 8.88
C THR A 18 4.20 1.42 9.04
N SER A 19 4.89 0.57 8.28
CA SER A 19 4.77 -0.88 8.38
C SER A 19 5.54 -1.44 9.58
N LEU A 20 5.10 -2.59 10.10
CA LEU A 20 5.80 -3.26 11.21
C LEU A 20 7.24 -3.66 10.89
N ARG A 21 7.56 -3.84 9.61
CA ARG A 21 8.92 -4.09 9.13
C ARG A 21 9.33 -3.03 8.12
N ARG A 22 10.64 -2.87 7.95
CA ARG A 22 11.20 -2.02 6.90
C ARG A 22 10.73 -2.45 5.51
N SER A 23 10.60 -1.49 4.61
CA SER A 23 10.21 -1.76 3.22
C SER A 23 11.41 -2.32 2.45
N SER A 24 11.19 -3.31 1.60
CA SER A 24 12.22 -3.78 0.66
C SER A 24 12.58 -2.75 -0.40
N VAL A 25 11.69 -1.78 -0.65
CA VAL A 25 11.87 -0.71 -1.65
C VAL A 25 12.73 0.44 -1.11
N VAL A 26 12.66 0.68 0.21
CA VAL A 26 13.41 1.74 0.92
C VAL A 26 13.93 1.21 2.27
N PRO A 27 14.93 0.30 2.25
CA PRO A 27 15.42 -0.38 3.45
C PRO A 27 16.17 0.53 4.45
N GLU A 28 16.61 1.70 3.99
CA GLU A 28 17.34 2.70 4.78
C GLU A 28 16.44 3.42 5.81
N LEU A 29 15.14 3.53 5.53
CA LEU A 29 14.20 4.20 6.42
C LEU A 29 13.79 3.28 7.59
N PRO A 30 13.85 3.77 8.85
CA PRO A 30 13.38 3.01 9.99
C PRO A 30 11.86 2.87 9.97
N THR A 31 11.34 1.92 10.75
CA THR A 31 9.90 1.91 11.04
C THR A 31 9.57 2.96 12.11
N ILE A 32 8.31 3.39 12.18
CA ILE A 32 7.84 4.23 13.30
C ILE A 32 7.98 3.47 14.64
N ALA A 33 7.83 2.14 14.62
CA ALA A 33 8.04 1.31 15.79
C ALA A 33 9.49 1.34 16.30
N GLU A 34 10.47 1.37 15.41
CA GLU A 34 11.90 1.55 15.74
C GLU A 34 12.22 2.98 16.23
N SER A 35 11.38 3.95 15.90
CA SER A 35 11.58 5.38 16.19
C SER A 35 11.00 5.83 17.53
N GLY A 36 10.61 4.89 18.41
CA GLY A 36 10.11 5.18 19.76
C GLY A 36 8.62 4.94 19.97
N TYR A 37 7.92 4.32 19.02
CA TYR A 37 6.49 4.01 19.12
C TYR A 37 6.22 2.50 18.95
N PRO A 38 6.60 1.64 19.91
CA PRO A 38 6.47 0.19 19.78
C PRO A 38 5.06 -0.25 19.39
N GLY A 39 4.95 -1.16 18.41
CA GLY A 39 3.67 -1.68 17.94
C GLY A 39 2.90 -0.78 16.97
N PHE A 40 3.44 0.40 16.63
CA PHE A 40 2.81 1.27 15.63
C PHE A 40 2.78 0.58 14.26
N GLU A 41 1.57 0.36 13.74
CA GLU A 41 1.34 -0.10 12.38
C GLU A 41 0.22 0.69 11.71
N PHE A 42 0.47 1.14 10.49
CA PHE A 42 -0.57 1.66 9.63
C PHE A 42 -0.43 1.07 8.22
N LYS A 43 -1.41 0.26 7.84
CA LYS A 43 -1.52 -0.40 6.53
C LYS A 43 -2.70 0.20 5.76
N ASN A 44 -2.41 0.79 4.62
CA ASN A 44 -3.45 1.15 3.66
C ASN A 44 -3.84 -0.06 2.82
N TRP A 45 -5.14 -0.28 2.70
CA TRP A 45 -5.74 -1.26 1.82
C TRP A 45 -6.74 -0.55 0.91
N TYR A 46 -6.95 -1.11 -0.27
CA TYR A 46 -7.93 -0.61 -1.23
C TYR A 46 -8.97 -1.69 -1.49
N GLY A 47 -10.22 -1.27 -1.60
CA GLY A 47 -11.35 -2.12 -1.94
C GLY A 47 -12.04 -1.63 -3.20
N LEU A 48 -12.66 -2.55 -3.92
CA LEU A 48 -13.52 -2.25 -5.07
C LEU A 48 -14.97 -2.47 -4.64
N LEU A 49 -15.84 -1.51 -4.97
CA LEU A 49 -17.26 -1.54 -4.61
C LEU A 49 -18.11 -1.45 -5.88
N ALA A 50 -19.26 -2.11 -5.84
CA ALA A 50 -20.28 -2.04 -6.89
C ALA A 50 -21.59 -1.49 -6.30
N PRO A 51 -22.47 -0.89 -7.11
CA PRO A 51 -23.79 -0.44 -6.67
C PRO A 51 -24.62 -1.56 -5.99
N ALA A 52 -25.48 -1.18 -5.05
CA ALA A 52 -26.21 -2.14 -4.19
C ALA A 52 -27.07 -3.18 -4.95
N ARG A 53 -27.53 -2.85 -6.17
CA ARG A 53 -28.38 -3.73 -7.00
C ARG A 53 -27.63 -4.37 -8.16
N THR A 54 -26.30 -4.42 -8.12
CA THR A 54 -25.52 -5.13 -9.15
C THR A 54 -25.88 -6.61 -9.13
N PRO A 55 -26.32 -7.21 -10.26
CA PRO A 55 -26.73 -8.61 -10.29
C PRO A 55 -25.60 -9.56 -9.87
N PRO A 56 -25.89 -10.65 -9.13
CA PRO A 56 -24.88 -11.60 -8.66
C PRO A 56 -23.94 -12.15 -9.74
N PRO A 57 -24.41 -12.47 -10.97
CA PRO A 57 -23.51 -12.94 -12.03
C PRO A 57 -22.44 -11.91 -12.43
N ILE A 58 -22.77 -10.61 -12.36
CA ILE A 58 -21.84 -9.53 -12.69
C ILE A 58 -20.80 -9.35 -11.57
N VAL A 59 -21.24 -9.42 -10.31
CA VAL A 59 -20.32 -9.39 -9.16
C VAL A 59 -19.33 -10.56 -9.22
N GLY A 60 -19.82 -11.77 -9.53
CA GLY A 60 -18.97 -12.95 -9.70
C GLY A 60 -17.95 -12.77 -10.81
N LYS A 61 -18.37 -12.24 -11.97
CA LYS A 61 -17.46 -11.93 -13.08
C LYS A 61 -16.41 -10.90 -12.67
N LEU A 62 -16.81 -9.79 -12.04
CA LEU A 62 -15.89 -8.75 -11.58
C LEU A 62 -14.85 -9.34 -10.60
N HIS A 63 -15.30 -10.11 -9.61
CA HIS A 63 -14.40 -10.75 -8.66
C HIS A 63 -13.37 -11.64 -9.35
N LEU A 64 -13.82 -12.51 -10.28
CA LEU A 64 -12.94 -13.42 -11.01
C LEU A 64 -11.89 -12.66 -11.84
N GLU A 65 -12.30 -11.64 -12.58
CA GLU A 65 -11.37 -10.87 -13.42
C GLU A 65 -10.40 -10.03 -12.58
N ILE A 66 -10.86 -9.45 -11.46
CA ILE A 66 -9.97 -8.74 -10.51
C ILE A 66 -8.95 -9.70 -9.90
N ALA A 67 -9.39 -10.89 -9.45
CA ALA A 67 -8.50 -11.88 -8.88
C ALA A 67 -7.43 -12.34 -9.89
N LYS A 68 -7.83 -12.56 -11.15
CA LYS A 68 -6.89 -12.85 -12.24
C LYS A 68 -5.89 -11.71 -12.44
N ALA A 69 -6.36 -10.47 -12.50
CA ALA A 69 -5.51 -9.29 -12.69
C ALA A 69 -4.49 -9.12 -11.55
N LEU A 70 -4.88 -9.38 -10.30
CA LEU A 70 -3.97 -9.33 -9.14
C LEU A 70 -2.97 -10.49 -9.11
N ALA A 71 -3.33 -11.63 -9.68
CA ALA A 71 -2.44 -12.79 -9.82
C ALA A 71 -1.50 -12.68 -11.02
N GLN A 72 -1.82 -11.82 -12.00
CA GLN A 72 -0.89 -11.48 -13.07
C GLN A 72 0.28 -10.71 -12.46
N THR A 73 1.47 -11.29 -12.53
CA THR A 73 2.72 -10.61 -12.19
C THR A 73 2.94 -9.48 -13.18
N GLN A 74 2.32 -8.33 -12.93
CA GLN A 74 2.67 -7.12 -13.64
C GLN A 74 3.96 -6.62 -13.00
N GLN A 75 5.08 -6.84 -13.71
CA GLN A 75 6.34 -6.16 -13.47
C GLN A 75 6.14 -4.67 -13.77
N ILE A 76 5.43 -3.97 -12.87
CA ILE A 76 5.30 -2.52 -12.87
C ILE A 76 6.52 -1.97 -12.12
N CYS A 77 7.72 -2.23 -12.61
CA CYS A 77 8.88 -1.35 -12.45
C CYS A 77 10.12 -1.93 -13.12
N CYS A 78 10.33 -1.41 -14.34
CA CYS A 78 11.54 -1.35 -15.17
C CYS A 78 12.13 -2.65 -15.76
N PRO A 79 12.80 -2.56 -16.93
CA PRO A 79 13.89 -3.47 -17.24
C PRO A 79 15.01 -3.39 -16.19
#